data_AF-A0A2B7WVB7-F1
#
_entry.id   AF-A0A2B7WVB7-F1
#
_cell.length_a   1.000
_cell.length_b   1.000
_cell.length_c   1.000
_cell.angle_alpha   90.00
_cell.angle_beta   90.00
_cell.angle_gamma   90.00
#
_symmetry.space_group_name_H-M   'P 1'
#
loop_
_entity.id
_entity.type
_entity.pdbx_description
1 polymer ?
#
loop_
_entity_poly.entity_id
_entity_poly.type
_entity_poly.pdbx_seq_one_letter_code
_entity_poly.pdbx_strand_id
1 'polypeptide(L)'
;MRACQTLGVQITGLIGSVFSDGRPYVQELLMAVQDKWKQLVKDTEHQQTPCPLSYSAGTREMHRIERGKWDHSVELMDNFIHEIGACGGWDGWVSAADYEVMKPRLRSARDQFTERESSSK
;
A
#
# COMPACT_ATOMS: atom_id res chain seq x y z
N MET A 1 22.21 -2.63 -14.01
CA MET A 1 21.27 -1.66 -13.37
C MET A 1 20.66 -0.68 -14.40
N ARG A 2 19.97 -1.15 -15.46
CA ARG A 2 19.26 -0.28 -16.43
C ARG A 2 17.77 -0.65 -16.62
N ALA A 3 17.27 -1.72 -15.99
CA ALA A 3 15.91 -2.24 -16.21
C ALA A 3 14.83 -1.62 -15.29
N CYS A 4 15.21 -0.94 -14.19
CA CYS A 4 14.30 -0.33 -13.21
C CYS A 4 13.43 0.83 -13.76
N GLN A 5 13.75 1.38 -14.93
CA GLN A 5 13.07 2.55 -15.49
C GLN A 5 12.18 2.21 -16.70
N THR A 6 11.89 0.93 -16.93
CA THR A 6 10.99 0.57 -18.03
C THR A 6 9.55 0.92 -17.67
N LEU A 7 8.80 1.43 -18.65
CA LEU A 7 7.40 1.81 -18.49
C LEU A 7 6.53 0.64 -17.98
N GLY A 8 6.84 -0.59 -18.39
CA GLY A 8 6.14 -1.79 -17.92
C GLY A 8 6.26 -2.00 -16.41
N VAL A 9 7.46 -1.83 -15.84
CA VAL A 9 7.69 -1.96 -14.39
C VAL A 9 6.96 -0.87 -13.61
N GLN A 10 6.92 0.36 -14.15
CA GLN A 10 6.20 1.47 -13.53
C GLN A 10 4.67 1.27 -13.53
N ILE A 11 4.11 0.78 -14.64
CA ILE A 11 2.67 0.51 -14.76
C ILE A 11 2.25 -0.60 -13.81
N THR A 12 2.98 -1.72 -13.76
CA THR A 12 2.59 -2.84 -12.88
C THR A 12 2.76 -2.48 -11.40
N GLY A 13 3.79 -1.69 -11.05
CA GLY A 13 3.94 -1.12 -9.71
C GLY A 13 2.73 -0.26 -9.30
N LEU A 14 2.29 0.63 -10.19
CA LEU A 14 1.10 1.46 -9.95
C LEU A 14 -0.18 0.62 -9.78
N ILE A 15 -0.38 -0.41 -10.61
CA ILE A 15 -1.52 -1.33 -10.51
C ILE A 15 -1.47 -2.07 -9.16
N GLY A 16 -0.32 -2.58 -8.74
CA GLY A 16 -0.14 -3.21 -7.42
C GLY A 16 -0.61 -2.31 -6.28
N SER A 17 -0.13 -1.07 -6.24
CA SER A 17 -0.50 -0.08 -5.21
C SER A 17 -1.98 0.31 -5.23
N VAL A 18 -2.66 0.21 -6.37
CA VAL A 18 -4.10 0.51 -6.47
C VAL A 18 -4.96 -0.68 -6.07
N PHE A 19 -4.59 -1.90 -6.46
CA PHE A 19 -5.45 -3.08 -6.34
C PHE A 19 -5.19 -3.95 -5.10
N SER A 20 -3.96 -4.00 -4.60
CA SER A 20 -3.60 -4.81 -3.42
C SER A 20 -3.74 -4.02 -2.11
N ASP A 21 -3.60 -2.69 -2.19
CA ASP A 21 -3.17 -1.84 -1.08
C ASP A 21 -4.10 -0.65 -0.80
N GLY A 22 -5.06 -0.41 -1.69
CA GLY A 22 -5.91 0.77 -1.63
C GLY A 22 -6.97 0.74 -0.53
N ARG A 23 -7.19 -0.38 0.16
CA ARG A 23 -8.35 -0.54 1.06
C ARG A 23 -8.32 0.42 2.26
N PRO A 24 -7.20 0.55 3.02
CA PRO A 24 -7.13 1.53 4.09
C PRO A 24 -7.22 2.97 3.56
N TYR A 25 -6.60 3.24 2.41
CA TYR A 25 -6.62 4.55 1.75
C TYR A 25 -8.03 4.98 1.32
N VAL A 26 -8.73 4.14 0.58
CA VAL A 26 -10.12 4.35 0.15
C VAL A 26 -11.03 4.54 1.34
N GLN A 27 -10.83 3.77 2.41
CA GLN A 27 -11.62 3.91 3.62
C GLN A 27 -11.43 5.28 4.29
N GLU A 28 -10.21 5.84 4.31
CA GLU A 28 -10.01 7.23 4.75
C GLU A 28 -10.74 8.24 3.88
N LEU A 29 -10.69 8.05 2.56
CA LEU A 29 -11.38 8.93 1.62
C LEU A 29 -12.89 8.90 1.88
N LEU A 30 -13.47 7.73 2.13
CA LEU A 30 -14.88 7.58 2.47
C LEU A 30 -15.24 8.23 3.82
N MET A 31 -14.37 8.13 4.83
CA MET A 31 -14.54 8.86 6.09
C MET A 31 -14.48 10.38 5.87
N ALA A 32 -13.55 10.85 5.03
CA ALA A 32 -13.45 12.26 4.67
C ALA A 32 -14.68 12.74 3.88
N VAL A 33 -15.29 11.88 3.05
CA VAL A 33 -16.57 12.14 2.38
C VAL A 33 -17.68 12.34 3.41
N GLN A 34 -17.75 11.50 4.45
CA GLN A 34 -18.71 11.72 5.55
C GLN A 34 -18.46 13.06 6.24
N ASP A 35 -17.21 13.39 6.55
CA ASP A 35 -16.85 14.63 7.26
C ASP A 35 -17.16 15.88 6.45
N LYS A 36 -16.98 15.80 5.13
CA LYS A 36 -17.15 16.93 4.20
C LYS A 36 -18.45 16.88 3.41
N TRP A 37 -19.38 15.98 3.76
CA TRP A 37 -20.59 15.73 2.96
C TRP A 37 -21.35 17.00 2.59
N LYS A 38 -21.63 17.86 3.58
CA LYS A 38 -22.35 19.14 3.35
C LYS A 38 -21.65 20.07 2.36
N GLN A 39 -20.32 20.02 2.29
CA GLN A 39 -19.54 20.80 1.33
C GLN A 39 -19.59 20.17 -0.06
N LEU A 40 -19.55 18.83 -0.13
CA LEU A 40 -19.59 18.07 -1.39
C LEU A 40 -20.92 18.19 -2.12
N VAL A 41 -22.04 18.21 -1.40
CA VAL A 41 -23.39 18.37 -1.99
C VAL A 41 -23.86 19.82 -2.08
N LYS A 42 -23.01 20.79 -1.72
CA LYS A 42 -23.35 22.20 -1.79
C LYS A 42 -23.68 22.59 -3.23
N ASP A 43 -24.74 23.38 -3.43
CA ASP A 43 -25.16 23.88 -4.74
C ASP A 43 -25.59 22.75 -5.71
N THR A 44 -25.92 21.57 -5.18
CA THR A 44 -26.51 20.44 -5.93
C THR A 44 -27.97 20.22 -5.51
N GLU A 45 -28.72 19.47 -6.32
CA GLU A 45 -30.07 19.02 -5.97
C GLU A 45 -30.13 18.16 -4.69
N HIS A 46 -28.98 17.62 -4.26
CA HIS A 46 -28.83 16.77 -3.07
C HIS A 46 -28.38 17.53 -1.82
N GLN A 47 -28.41 18.86 -1.81
CA GLN A 47 -27.94 19.66 -0.67
C GLN A 47 -28.64 19.32 0.66
N GLN A 48 -29.90 18.88 0.62
CA GLN A 48 -30.66 18.46 1.81
C GLN A 48 -30.54 16.96 2.11
N THR A 49 -29.91 16.18 1.23
CA THR A 49 -29.73 14.75 1.42
C THR A 49 -28.70 14.49 2.52
N PRO A 50 -29.01 13.69 3.55
CA PRO A 50 -28.04 13.31 4.57
C PRO A 50 -26.94 12.41 3.96
N CYS A 51 -25.76 12.39 4.58
CA CYS A 51 -24.68 11.53 4.10
C CYS A 51 -25.09 10.06 4.20
N PRO A 52 -24.97 9.26 3.12
CA PRO A 52 -25.27 7.84 3.16
C PRO A 52 -24.23 7.04 3.95
N LEU A 53 -23.03 7.60 4.16
CA LEU A 53 -21.96 6.97 4.92
C LEU A 53 -22.09 7.32 6.40
N SER A 54 -21.91 6.31 7.26
CA SER A 54 -21.91 6.46 8.72
C SER A 54 -20.84 5.59 9.38
N TYR A 55 -19.83 6.26 9.92
CA TYR A 55 -18.71 5.69 10.64
C TYR A 55 -18.80 6.08 12.10
N SER A 56 -18.88 5.07 12.97
CA SER A 56 -18.84 5.26 14.43
C SER A 56 -17.45 5.71 14.90
N ALA A 57 -17.38 6.27 16.12
CA ALA A 57 -16.09 6.59 16.74
C ALA A 57 -15.19 5.35 16.88
N GLY A 58 -15.75 4.19 17.23
CA GLY A 58 -15.01 2.93 17.32
C GLY A 58 -14.46 2.48 15.97
N THR A 59 -15.24 2.62 14.89
CA THR A 59 -14.80 2.29 13.52
C THR A 59 -13.65 3.20 13.09
N ARG A 60 -13.70 4.49 13.43
CA ARG A 60 -12.63 5.45 13.13
C ARG A 60 -11.34 5.15 13.90
N GLU A 61 -11.45 4.80 15.17
CA GLU A 61 -10.28 4.45 15.98
C GLU A 61 -9.63 3.15 15.49
N MET A 62 -10.43 2.13 15.20
CA MET A 62 -9.92 0.88 14.61
C MET A 62 -9.21 1.14 13.29
N HIS A 63 -9.82 1.95 12.41
CA HIS A 63 -9.22 2.34 11.14
C HIS A 63 -7.89 3.07 11.32
N ARG A 64 -7.77 3.96 12.33
CA ARG A 64 -6.51 4.64 12.66
C ARG A 64 -5.42 3.66 13.05
N ILE A 65 -5.74 2.66 13.87
CA ILE A 65 -4.79 1.62 14.31
C ILE A 65 -4.36 0.75 13.11
N GLU A 66 -5.32 0.29 12.31
CA GLU A 66 -5.07 -0.55 11.13
C GLU A 66 -4.24 0.20 10.10
N ARG A 67 -4.51 1.49 9.90
CA ARG A 67 -3.70 2.37 9.07
C ARG A 67 -2.27 2.49 9.56
N GLY A 68 -2.05 2.72 10.87
CA GLY A 68 -0.69 2.81 11.39
C GLY A 68 0.10 1.52 11.14
N LYS A 69 -0.54 0.36 11.29
CA LYS A 69 0.06 -0.95 10.95
C LYS A 69 0.31 -1.09 9.45
N TRP A 70 -0.61 -0.60 8.63
CA TRP A 70 -0.50 -0.60 7.18
C TRP A 70 0.69 0.24 6.72
N ASP A 71 0.77 1.50 7.15
CA ASP A 71 1.84 2.42 6.78
C ASP A 71 3.21 1.85 7.17
N HIS A 72 3.30 1.28 8.38
CA HIS A 72 4.51 0.58 8.81
C HIS A 72 4.85 -0.63 7.92
N SER A 73 3.85 -1.42 7.52
CA SER A 73 4.06 -2.58 6.64
C SER A 73 4.50 -2.17 5.23
N VAL A 74 4.01 -1.03 4.73
CA VAL A 74 4.42 -0.44 3.45
C VAL A 74 5.91 -0.08 3.49
N GLU A 75 6.37 0.56 4.56
CA GLU A 75 7.79 0.90 4.76
C GLU A 75 8.66 -0.36 4.86
N LEU A 76 8.20 -1.39 5.59
CA LEU A 76 8.90 -2.67 5.68
C LEU A 76 9.04 -3.33 4.31
N MET A 77 7.99 -3.33 3.49
CA MET A 77 8.03 -3.90 2.14
C MET A 77 8.97 -3.11 1.21
N ASP A 78 8.94 -1.77 1.27
CA ASP A 78 9.82 -0.93 0.46
C ASP A 78 11.31 -1.17 0.80
N ASN A 79 11.64 -1.20 2.09
CA ASN A 79 12.97 -1.53 2.57
C ASN A 79 13.40 -2.95 2.15
N PHE A 80 12.52 -3.93 2.28
CA PHE A 80 12.79 -5.31 1.89
C PHE A 80 13.08 -5.45 0.39
N ILE A 81 12.29 -4.80 -0.47
CA ILE A 81 12.50 -4.79 -1.92
C ILE A 81 13.84 -4.11 -2.26
N HIS A 82 14.16 -3.02 -1.56
CA HIS A 82 15.45 -2.33 -1.70
C HIS A 82 16.64 -3.25 -1.37
N GLU A 83 16.57 -3.99 -0.27
CA GLU A 83 17.62 -4.93 0.15
C GLU A 83 17.86 -6.07 -0.86
N ILE A 84 16.80 -6.56 -1.49
CA ILE A 84 16.91 -7.59 -2.54
C ILE A 84 17.63 -7.02 -3.78
N GLY A 85 17.59 -5.71 -3.97
CA GLY A 85 18.10 -5.02 -5.16
C GLY A 85 17.28 -5.35 -6.42
N ALA A 86 16.02 -5.74 -6.24
CA ALA A 86 15.11 -6.06 -7.33
C ALA A 86 14.62 -4.78 -8.01
N CYS A 87 14.52 -4.83 -9.33
CA CYS A 87 13.82 -3.84 -10.12
C CYS A 87 12.40 -4.33 -10.38
N GLY A 88 11.45 -3.93 -9.56
CA GLY A 88 10.07 -4.38 -9.65
C GLY A 88 9.22 -3.76 -8.55
N GLY A 89 7.93 -3.55 -8.83
CA GLY A 89 6.97 -3.16 -7.80
C GLY A 89 6.68 -4.32 -6.85
N TRP A 90 5.56 -4.24 -6.15
CA TRP A 90 5.13 -5.29 -5.21
C TRP A 90 4.58 -6.55 -5.92
N ASP A 91 4.65 -6.58 -7.26
CA ASP A 91 4.17 -7.65 -8.12
C ASP A 91 5.09 -8.88 -8.15
N GLY A 92 6.29 -8.77 -7.57
CA GLY A 92 7.30 -9.83 -7.55
C GLY A 92 7.86 -10.15 -8.95
N TRP A 93 7.69 -9.26 -9.92
CA TRP A 93 8.16 -9.49 -11.27
C TRP A 93 9.69 -9.49 -11.32
N VAL A 94 10.23 -10.51 -11.98
CA VAL A 94 11.67 -10.66 -12.26
C VAL A 94 11.83 -11.15 -13.70
N SER A 95 12.77 -10.56 -14.43
CA SER A 95 13.09 -11.00 -15.77
C SER A 95 13.71 -12.41 -15.74
N ALA A 96 13.48 -13.22 -16.78
CA ALA A 96 14.09 -14.55 -16.88
C ALA A 96 15.64 -14.49 -16.84
N ALA A 97 16.24 -13.41 -17.32
CA ALA A 97 17.68 -13.19 -17.29
C ALA A 97 18.23 -12.94 -15.88
N ASP A 98 17.42 -12.32 -15.01
CA ASP A 98 17.83 -11.99 -13.64
C ASP A 98 17.43 -13.08 -12.63
N TYR A 99 16.55 -14.02 -13.01
CA TYR A 99 15.95 -15.01 -12.09
C TYR A 99 16.97 -15.76 -11.23
N GLU A 100 18.02 -16.33 -11.82
CA GLU A 100 19.02 -17.10 -11.08
C GLU A 100 19.89 -16.24 -10.16
N VAL A 101 20.06 -14.95 -10.46
CA VAL A 101 20.78 -13.99 -9.60
C VAL A 101 19.90 -13.51 -8.46
N MET A 102 18.61 -13.27 -8.73
CA MET A 102 17.66 -12.73 -7.75
C MET A 102 17.21 -13.78 -6.73
N LYS A 103 17.09 -15.04 -7.14
CA LYS A 103 16.66 -16.16 -6.29
C LYS A 103 17.49 -16.34 -4.99
N PRO A 104 18.83 -16.36 -5.00
CA PRO A 104 19.62 -16.42 -3.78
C PRO A 104 19.57 -15.13 -2.95
N ARG A 105 19.46 -13.95 -3.60
CA ARG A 105 19.33 -12.66 -2.90
C ARG A 105 18.03 -12.57 -2.12
N LEU A 106 16.92 -12.97 -2.74
CA LEU A 106 15.61 -13.05 -2.10
C LEU A 106 15.64 -13.95 -0.86
N ARG A 107 16.29 -15.13 -0.95
CA ARG A 107 16.45 -16.02 0.20
C ARG A 107 17.23 -15.35 1.34
N SER A 108 18.36 -14.73 1.03
CA SER A 108 19.17 -14.06 2.04
C SER A 108 18.44 -12.89 2.69
N ALA A 109 17.78 -12.04 1.89
CA ALA A 109 16.98 -10.92 2.40
C ALA A 109 15.83 -11.41 3.28
N ARG A 110 15.12 -12.49 2.90
CA ARG A 110 14.06 -13.10 3.71
C ARG A 110 14.57 -13.56 5.07
N ASP A 111 15.72 -14.23 5.10
CA ASP A 111 16.29 -14.76 6.34
C ASP A 111 16.70 -13.61 7.28
N GLN A 112 17.36 -12.59 6.73
CA GLN A 112 17.72 -11.38 7.47
C GLN A 112 16.50 -10.61 7.98
N PHE A 113 15.47 -10.45 7.14
CA PHE A 113 14.20 -9.82 7.52
C PHE A 113 13.57 -10.57 8.69
N THR A 114 13.42 -11.89 8.57
CA THR A 114 12.82 -12.73 9.62
C THR A 114 13.60 -12.64 10.93
N GLU A 115 14.93 -12.65 10.87
CA GLU A 115 15.77 -12.52 12.06
C GLU A 115 15.56 -11.17 12.75
N ARG A 116 15.60 -10.06 12.00
CA ARG A 116 15.37 -8.71 12.55
C ARG A 116 14.00 -8.58 13.22
N GLU A 117 12.94 -9.00 12.54
CA GLU A 117 11.58 -8.88 13.07
C GLU A 117 11.31 -9.85 14.24
N SER A 118 12.00 -10.99 14.28
CA SER A 118 11.89 -11.94 15.41
C SER A 118 12.66 -11.46 16.65
N SER A 119 13.73 -10.70 16.45
CA SER A 119 14.56 -10.13 17.52
C SER A 119 14.04 -8.78 18.04
N SER A 120 13.17 -8.09 17.29
CA SER A 120 12.65 -6.75 17.63
C SER A 120 11.52 -6.74 18.69
N LYS A 121 11.55 -7.67 19.66
CA LYS A 121 10.55 -7.76 20.74
C LYS A 121 10.69 -6.67 21.80
#